data_AF-A0A3C1XWG8-F1
#
_entry.id   AF-A0A3C1XWG8-F1
#
_cell.length_a   1.000
_cell.length_b   1.000
_cell.length_c   1.000
_cell.angle_alpha   90.00
_cell.angle_beta   90.00
_cell.angle_gamma   90.00
#
_symmetry.space_group_name_H-M   'P 1'
#
loop_
_entity.id
_entity.type
_entity.pdbx_description
1 polymer ?
#
loop_
_entity_poly.entity_id
_entity_poly.type
_entity_poly.pdbx_seq_one_letter_code
_entity_poly.pdbx_strand_id
1 'polypeptide(L)' 'HGTGCTLSAALAALLPRIGDVPESAKRAKAYLTEAIRHAERLSVGSGHGPVHHFHGWW' A
#
# COMPACT_ATOMS: atom_id res chain seq x y z
N HIS A 1 4.28 4.65 -9.35
CA HIS A 1 3.51 5.87 -8.98
C HIS A 1 2.73 5.62 -7.69
N GLY A 2 2.52 6.63 -6.82
CA GLY A 2 1.60 6.52 -5.67
C GLY A 2 2.11 5.84 -4.37
N THR A 3 3.40 5.50 -4.26
CA THR A 3 3.93 4.78 -3.08
C THR A 3 3.83 5.57 -1.77
N GLY A 4 4.24 6.85 -1.76
CA GLY A 4 4.18 7.71 -0.57
C GLY A 4 2.75 7.95 -0.08
N CYS A 5 1.83 8.28 -1.00
CA CYS A 5 0.41 8.46 -0.69
C CYS A 5 -0.22 7.18 -0.15
N THR A 6 0.17 6.02 -0.71
CA THR A 6 -0.33 4.72 -0.23
C THR A 6 0.17 4.42 1.18
N LEU A 7 1.45 4.69 1.46
CA LEU A 7 2.02 4.47 2.79
C LEU A 7 1.33 5.33 3.85
N SER A 8 1.17 6.62 3.59
CA SER A 8 0.52 7.55 4.53
C SER A 8 -0.95 7.20 4.74
N ALA A 9 -1.68 6.86 3.68
CA ALA A 9 -3.07 6.42 3.78
C ALA A 9 -3.21 5.09 4.57
N ALA A 10 -2.35 4.11 4.31
CA ALA A 10 -2.35 2.84 5.04
C ALA A 10 -2.05 3.04 6.53
N LEU A 11 -1.08 3.91 6.86
CA LEU A 11 -0.77 4.25 8.25
C LEU A 11 -1.96 4.91 8.94
N ALA A 12 -2.60 5.89 8.30
CA ALA A 12 -3.77 6.59 8.83
C ALA A 12 -4.96 5.65 9.09
N ALA A 13 -5.17 4.67 8.20
CA ALA A 13 -6.25 3.68 8.33
C ALA A 13 -5.98 2.61 9.41
N LEU A 14 -4.71 2.23 9.60
CA LEU A 14 -4.32 1.17 10.54
C LEU A 14 -4.18 1.69 11.97
N LEU A 15 -3.74 2.93 12.16
CA LEU A 15 -3.48 3.51 13.48
C LEU A 15 -4.66 3.40 14.46
N PRO A 16 -5.89 3.84 14.14
CA PRO A 16 -7.01 3.74 15.08
C PRO A 16 -7.44 2.29 15.36
N ARG A 17 -7.07 1.33 14.51
CA ARG A 17 -7.39 -0.10 14.70
C ARG A 17 -6.40 -0.81 15.62
N ILE A 18 -5.15 -0.34 15.66
CA ILE A 18 -4.05 -0.98 16.38
C ILE A 18 -3.73 -0.23 17.67
N GLY A 19 -3.75 1.11 17.64
CA GLY A 19 -3.40 1.97 18.77
C GLY A 19 -1.90 2.13 19.03
N ASP A 20 -1.03 1.45 18.27
CA ASP A 20 0.43 1.53 18.39
C ASP A 20 1.08 2.02 17.08
N VAL A 21 1.85 3.12 17.16
CA VAL A 21 2.42 3.78 15.98
C VAL A 21 3.50 2.91 15.30
N PRO A 22 4.51 2.35 16.01
CA PRO A 22 5.50 1.47 15.40
C PRO A 22 4.88 0.24 14.71
N GLU A 23 3.93 -0.44 15.34
CA GLU A 23 3.25 -1.60 14.77
C GLU A 23 2.38 -1.22 13.56
N SER A 24 1.66 -0.10 13.64
CA SER A 24 0.89 0.42 12.50
C SER A 24 1.79 0.74 11.30
N ALA A 25 2.98 1.32 11.55
CA ALA A 25 3.97 1.59 10.50
C ALA A 25 4.53 0.31 9.89
N LYS A 26 4.84 -0.71 10.69
CA LYS A 26 5.26 -2.03 10.19
C LYS A 26 4.21 -2.65 9.28
N ARG A 27 2.94 -2.63 9.68
CA ARG A 27 1.83 -3.19 8.89
C ARG A 27 1.54 -2.38 7.62
N ALA A 28 1.59 -1.05 7.70
CA ALA A 28 1.45 -0.18 6.53
C ALA A 28 2.54 -0.43 5.49
N LYS A 29 3.80 -0.61 5.94
CA LYS A 29 4.92 -0.97 5.07
C LYS A 29 4.75 -2.34 4.44
N ALA A 30 4.31 -3.34 5.21
CA ALA A 30 4.04 -4.69 4.70
C ALA A 30 2.96 -4.66 3.60
N TYR A 31 1.85 -3.96 3.85
CA TYR A 31 0.80 -3.75 2.85
C TYR A 31 1.33 -3.08 1.58
N LEU A 32 2.08 -1.97 1.70
CA LEU A 32 2.65 -1.29 0.52
C LEU A 32 3.60 -2.21 -0.27
N THR A 33 4.39 -3.04 0.43
CA THR A 33 5.33 -3.96 -0.23
C THR A 33 4.59 -4.95 -1.12
N GLU A 34 3.48 -5.51 -0.65
CA GLU A 34 2.67 -6.42 -1.44
C GLU A 34 1.91 -5.70 -2.56
N ALA A 35 1.41 -4.49 -2.31
CA ALA A 35 0.81 -3.66 -3.37
C ALA A 35 1.80 -3.34 -4.50
N ILE A 36 3.09 -3.14 -4.19
CA ILE A 36 4.16 -2.96 -5.20
C ILE A 36 4.44 -4.29 -5.91
N ARG A 37 4.56 -5.40 -5.17
CA ARG A 37 4.82 -6.74 -5.75
C ARG A 37 3.77 -7.14 -6.79
N HIS A 38 2.52 -6.76 -6.56
CA HIS A 38 1.41 -7.08 -7.45
C HIS A 38 1.11 -6.00 -8.49
N ALA A 39 1.87 -4.91 -8.53
CA ALA A 39 1.65 -3.78 -9.44
C ALA A 39 1.66 -4.18 -10.93
N GLU A 40 2.51 -5.13 -11.32
CA GLU A 40 2.64 -5.58 -12.71
C GLU A 40 1.40 -6.29 -13.26
N ARG A 41 0.47 -6.71 -12.38
CA ARG A 41 -0.83 -7.27 -12.80
C ARG A 41 -1.75 -6.20 -13.42
N LEU A 42 -1.45 -4.92 -13.20
CA LEU A 42 -2.23 -3.81 -13.75
C LEU A 42 -1.62 -3.33 -15.07
N SER A 43 -2.43 -3.34 -16.13
CA SER A 43 -2.08 -2.74 -17.42
C SER A 43 -2.65 -1.32 -17.51
N VAL A 44 -2.11 -0.38 -16.74
CA VAL A 44 -2.60 1.00 -16.65
C VAL A 44 -1.51 2.01 -16.97
N GLY A 45 -1.78 2.86 -17.97
CA GLY A 45 -0.87 3.91 -18.43
C GLY A 45 0.27 3.38 -19.31
N SER A 46 1.16 4.30 -19.73
CA SER A 46 2.29 4.02 -20.63
C SER A 46 3.66 4.35 -20.01
N GLY A 47 3.71 4.54 -18.68
CA GLY A 47 4.91 4.88 -17.92
C GLY A 47 5.05 4.03 -16.66
N HIS A 48 5.62 4.58 -15.58
CA HIS A 48 5.71 3.87 -14.30
C HIS A 48 4.33 3.71 -13.66
N GLY A 49 3.77 2.51 -13.76
CA GLY A 49 2.43 2.16 -13.27
C GLY A 49 2.18 2.43 -11.78
N PRO A 50 0.90 2.44 -11.36
CA PRO A 50 0.52 2.56 -9.95
C PRO A 50 0.82 1.27 -9.18
N VAL A 51 0.77 1.34 -7.84
CA VAL A 51 0.71 0.13 -7.00
C VAL A 51 -0.66 -0.53 -7.10
N HIS A 52 -0.75 -1.83 -6.81
CA HIS A 52 -2.01 -2.55 -6.81
C HIS A 52 -2.67 -2.50 -5.43
N HIS A 53 -3.50 -1.48 -5.18
CA HIS A 53 -4.18 -1.29 -3.88
C HIS A 53 -5.02 -2.50 -3.44
N PHE A 54 -5.66 -3.19 -4.38
CA PHE A 54 -6.60 -4.27 -4.08
C PHE A 54 -5.98 -5.67 -4.12
N HIS A 55 -4.65 -5.77 -3.99
CA HIS A 55 -3.91 -7.03 -4.18
C HIS A 55 -4.33 -8.16 -3.22
N GLY A 56 -4.95 -7.84 -2.08
CA GLY A 56 -5.50 -8.80 -1.14
C GLY A 56 -6.90 -9.33 -1.50
N TRP A 57 -7.50 -8.81 -2.58
CA TRP A 57 -8.83 -9.18 -3.05
C TRP A 57 -8.82 -9.76 -4.46
N TRP A 58 -7.99 -9.21 -5.37
CA TRP A 58 -7.83 -9.67 -6.74
C TRP A 58 -6.44 -9.32 -7.28
#